data_AF-A0A2P4S5F0-F1
#
_entry.id   AF-A0A2P4S5F0-F1
#
_cell.length_a   1.000
_cell.length_b   1.000
_cell.length_c   1.000
_cell.angle_alpha   90.00
_cell.angle_beta   90.00
_cell.angle_gamma   90.00
#
_symmetry.space_group_name_H-M   'P 1'
#
loop_
_entity.id
_entity.type
_entity.pdbx_description
1 polymer ?
#
loop_
_entity_poly.entity_id
_entity_poly.type
_entity_poly.pdbx_seq_one_letter_code
_entity_poly.pdbx_strand_id
1 'polypeptide(L)'
;GEEFYLVKWRGYPDSANSWEPRKNLRCRGLLKQLHQDLARAPGGPVRPGPRGLPPRASAFLVQKAEQRRALRRWEQHLNNTRSHRGRIAVENEVDLHGPPRDFVYINEYKVGAGIQLTPVAVGCECSDCMAEAAGGCCPGASHNKFAYNEAGLVRIRAGLPIYECNSRCRCGSECPNRVVQKGIRYDLCI
;
A
#
# COMPACT_ATOMS: atom_id res chain seq x y z
N GLY A 1 28.27 29.51 9.56
CA GLY A 1 28.67 29.62 8.13
C GLY A 1 27.42 29.48 7.29
N GLU A 2 27.38 30.13 6.12
CA GLU A 2 26.28 29.98 5.15
C GLU A 2 26.36 28.59 4.49
N GLU A 3 25.24 27.86 4.44
CA GLU A 3 25.17 26.51 3.85
C GLU A 3 24.94 26.60 2.33
N PHE A 4 25.66 25.78 1.57
CA PHE A 4 25.54 25.66 0.12
C PHE A 4 25.14 24.24 -0.29
N TYR A 5 24.36 24.15 -1.36
CA TYR A 5 23.85 22.90 -1.91
C TYR A 5 24.10 22.85 -3.41
N LEU A 6 24.57 21.71 -3.91
CA LEU A 6 24.64 21.47 -5.35
C LEU A 6 23.25 21.06 -5.85
N VAL A 7 22.64 21.91 -6.68
CA VAL A 7 21.25 21.74 -7.13
C VAL A 7 21.21 21.11 -8.52
N LYS A 8 20.42 20.03 -8.66
CA LYS A 8 20.04 19.47 -9.96
C LYS A 8 18.81 20.17 -10.51
N TRP A 9 18.98 20.95 -11.57
CA TRP A 9 17.87 21.66 -12.22
C TRP A 9 16.99 20.71 -13.03
N ARG A 10 15.67 20.84 -12.86
CA ARG A 10 14.68 20.04 -13.60
C ARG A 10 14.72 20.43 -15.08
N GLY A 11 14.85 19.46 -15.97
CA GLY A 11 14.85 19.67 -17.43
C GLY A 11 16.21 20.05 -18.04
N TYR A 12 17.25 20.22 -17.24
CA TYR A 12 18.60 20.57 -17.71
C TYR A 12 19.57 19.38 -17.59
N PRO A 13 20.71 19.38 -18.30
CA PRO A 13 21.77 18.38 -18.08
C PRO A 13 22.48 18.55 -16.73
N ASP A 14 23.26 17.56 -16.30
CA ASP A 14 24.06 17.62 -15.05
C ASP A 14 25.15 18.70 -15.09
N SER A 15 25.61 19.07 -16.28
CA SER A 15 26.57 20.17 -16.47
C SER A 15 26.02 21.54 -16.05
N ALA A 16 24.69 21.68 -15.95
CA ALA A 16 24.04 22.90 -15.50
C ALA A 16 23.90 22.99 -13.97
N ASN A 17 24.31 21.96 -13.22
CA ASN A 17 24.18 21.95 -11.76
C ASN A 17 24.98 23.10 -11.14
N SER A 18 24.35 23.87 -10.25
CA SER A 18 24.96 25.04 -9.60
C SER A 18 24.93 24.91 -8.09
N TRP A 19 25.89 25.55 -7.43
CA TRP A 19 25.92 25.69 -5.97
C TRP A 19 25.01 26.85 -5.56
N GLU A 20 23.96 26.55 -4.80
CA GLU A 20 22.98 27.53 -4.34
C GLU A 20 23.07 27.70 -2.81
N PRO A 21 23.06 28.94 -2.29
CA PRO A 21 22.96 29.18 -0.86
C PRO A 21 21.57 28.79 -0.35
N ARG A 22 21.50 28.39 0.92
CA ARG A 22 20.26 27.96 1.61
C ARG A 22 19.07 28.92 1.42
N LYS A 23 19.32 30.22 1.34
CA LYS A 23 18.30 31.28 1.15
C LYS A 23 17.58 31.21 -0.20
N ASN A 24 18.22 30.63 -1.23
CA ASN A 24 17.64 30.46 -2.56
C ASN A 24 16.68 29.26 -2.63
N LEU A 25 16.73 28.36 -1.64
CA LEU A 25 16.02 27.08 -1.66
C LEU A 25 14.74 27.12 -0.84
N ARG A 26 13.59 27.02 -1.54
CA ARG A 26 12.25 26.97 -0.92
C ARG A 26 11.74 25.55 -0.65
N CYS A 27 12.50 24.52 -1.03
CA CYS A 27 12.13 23.11 -0.94
C CYS A 27 12.37 22.50 0.45
N ARG A 28 11.67 23.03 1.48
CA ARG A 28 11.86 22.63 2.90
C ARG A 28 11.83 21.11 3.12
N GLY A 29 10.92 20.39 2.46
CA GLY A 29 10.80 18.93 2.58
C GLY A 29 12.03 18.18 2.05
N LEU A 30 12.52 18.57 0.86
CA LEU A 30 13.71 17.96 0.26
C LEU A 30 14.98 18.22 1.09
N LEU A 31 15.11 19.44 1.64
CA LEU A 31 16.23 19.78 2.52
C LEU A 31 16.20 18.99 3.82
N LYS A 32 15.01 18.86 4.44
CA LYS A 32 14.82 18.03 5.64
C LYS A 32 15.23 16.58 5.36
N GLN A 33 14.76 16.02 4.25
CA GLN A 33 15.09 14.67 3.82
C GLN A 33 16.59 14.47 3.59
N LEU A 34 17.22 15.38 2.84
CA LEU A 34 18.67 15.35 2.61
C LEU A 34 19.45 15.36 3.93
N HIS A 35 19.06 16.22 4.88
CA HIS A 35 19.73 16.30 6.18
C HIS A 35 19.53 15.03 7.03
N GLN A 36 18.35 14.40 6.94
CA GLN A 36 18.11 13.11 7.57
C GLN A 36 19.00 12.01 6.98
N ASP A 37 19.17 12.00 5.66
CA ASP A 37 20.04 11.03 4.98
C ASP A 37 21.52 11.26 5.29
N LEU A 38 21.96 12.51 5.33
CA LEU A 38 23.31 12.90 5.73
C LEU A 38 23.63 12.46 7.15
N ALA A 39 22.65 12.49 8.07
CA ALA A 39 22.81 12.00 9.44
C ALA A 39 22.91 10.47 9.52
N ARG A 40 22.37 9.75 8.53
CA ARG A 40 22.38 8.28 8.42
C ARG A 40 23.44 7.74 7.46
N ALA A 41 24.30 8.62 6.93
CA ALA A 41 25.29 8.23 5.95
C ALA A 41 26.28 7.19 6.52
N PRO A 42 26.79 6.26 5.69
CA PRO A 42 27.84 5.34 6.10
C PRO A 42 29.08 6.09 6.60
N GLY A 43 29.59 5.69 7.77
CA GLY A 43 30.70 6.38 8.43
C GLY A 43 30.26 7.49 9.39
N GLY A 44 28.96 7.64 9.62
CA GLY A 44 28.38 8.58 10.58
C GLY A 44 27.87 9.88 9.95
N PRO A 45 27.31 10.79 10.76
CA PRO A 45 26.73 12.04 10.29
C PRO A 45 27.73 12.91 9.54
N VAL A 46 27.39 13.31 8.32
CA VAL A 46 28.17 14.24 7.49
C VAL A 46 27.46 15.57 7.31
N ARG A 47 28.21 16.65 7.08
CA ARG A 47 27.64 17.98 6.80
C ARG A 47 28.07 18.47 5.41
N PRO A 48 27.19 19.17 4.66
CA PRO A 48 27.58 19.82 3.43
C PRO A 48 28.64 20.89 3.69
N GLY A 49 29.60 21.03 2.78
CA GLY A 49 30.64 22.04 2.88
C GLY A 49 31.33 22.27 1.54
N PRO A 50 32.18 23.30 1.44
CA PRO A 50 32.85 23.69 0.20
C PRO A 50 33.79 22.62 -0.36
N ARG A 51 34.23 21.68 0.49
CA ARG A 51 35.06 20.53 0.10
C ARG A 51 34.25 19.33 -0.43
N GLY A 52 32.92 19.47 -0.53
CA GLY A 52 32.02 18.39 -0.92
C GLY A 52 31.82 17.34 0.18
N LEU A 53 31.14 16.25 -0.19
CA LEU A 53 30.87 15.10 0.70
C LEU A 53 31.86 13.97 0.43
N PRO A 54 32.17 13.13 1.44
CA PRO A 54 32.95 11.91 1.20
C PRO A 54 32.31 11.03 0.10
N PRO A 55 33.10 10.36 -0.76
CA PRO A 55 32.55 9.57 -1.87
C PRO A 55 31.51 8.53 -1.45
N ARG A 56 31.74 7.84 -0.31
CA ARG A 56 30.79 6.87 0.24
C ARG A 56 29.46 7.49 0.64
N ALA A 57 29.49 8.65 1.29
CA ALA A 57 28.28 9.38 1.66
C ALA A 57 27.54 9.89 0.42
N SER A 58 28.26 10.44 -0.55
CA SER A 58 27.67 10.88 -1.83
C SER A 58 27.00 9.72 -2.58
N ALA A 59 27.68 8.58 -2.72
CA ALA A 59 27.12 7.38 -3.36
C ALA A 59 25.88 6.86 -2.63
N PHE A 60 25.90 6.85 -1.30
CA PHE A 60 24.73 6.47 -0.48
C PHE A 60 23.53 7.41 -0.74
N LEU A 61 23.75 8.72 -0.76
CA LEU A 61 22.67 9.69 -1.01
C LEU A 61 22.04 9.52 -2.39
N VAL A 62 22.86 9.26 -3.42
CA VAL A 62 22.37 8.98 -4.78
C VAL A 62 21.54 7.69 -4.79
N GLN A 63 22.06 6.60 -4.22
CA GLN A 63 21.35 5.32 -4.14
C GLN A 63 20.04 5.45 -3.35
N LYS A 64 20.04 6.15 -2.22
CA LYS A 64 18.84 6.40 -1.42
C LYS A 64 17.81 7.21 -2.20
N ALA A 65 18.24 8.20 -2.96
CA ALA A 65 17.35 8.99 -3.81
C ALA A 65 16.72 8.15 -4.94
N GLU A 66 17.50 7.28 -5.57
CA GLU A 66 17.03 6.34 -6.59
C GLU A 66 16.08 5.29 -6.03
N GLN A 67 16.42 4.69 -4.89
CA GLN A 67 15.56 3.76 -4.14
C GLN A 67 14.20 4.40 -3.87
N ARG A 68 14.15 5.60 -3.29
CA ARG A 68 12.87 6.28 -3.02
C ARG A 68 12.08 6.61 -4.29
N ARG A 69 12.74 6.86 -5.42
CA ARG A 69 12.05 7.00 -6.72
C ARG A 69 11.47 5.66 -7.17
N ALA A 70 12.19 4.56 -6.99
CA ALA A 70 11.70 3.22 -7.33
C ALA A 70 10.51 2.81 -6.43
N LEU A 71 10.61 3.01 -5.11
CA LEU A 71 9.53 2.73 -4.16
C LEU A 71 8.28 3.55 -4.50
N ARG A 72 8.41 4.85 -4.82
CA ARG A 72 7.27 5.68 -5.26
C ARG A 72 6.60 5.17 -6.54
N ARG A 73 7.37 4.70 -7.52
CA ARG A 73 6.80 4.10 -8.74
C ARG A 73 6.06 2.81 -8.43
N TRP A 74 6.61 2.00 -7.53
CA TRP A 74 5.96 0.76 -7.11
C TRP A 74 4.69 1.02 -6.31
N GLU A 75 4.71 1.96 -5.35
CA GLU A 75 3.53 2.45 -4.64
C GLU A 75 2.42 2.89 -5.61
N GLN A 76 2.78 3.70 -6.62
CA GLN A 76 1.83 4.11 -7.66
C GLN A 76 1.27 2.91 -8.43
N HIS A 77 2.13 1.95 -8.80
CA HIS A 77 1.69 0.72 -9.47
C HIS A 77 0.72 -0.10 -8.62
N LEU A 78 1.00 -0.30 -7.33
CA LEU A 78 0.11 -0.99 -6.39
C LEU A 78 -1.25 -0.28 -6.31
N ASN A 79 -1.25 1.05 -6.14
CA ASN A 79 -2.48 1.83 -6.01
C ASN A 79 -3.28 1.94 -7.31
N ASN A 80 -2.64 1.85 -8.47
CA ASN A 80 -3.32 1.78 -9.76
C ASN A 80 -3.92 0.39 -10.04
N THR A 81 -3.38 -0.66 -9.40
CA THR A 81 -3.79 -2.05 -9.64
C THR A 81 -4.86 -2.52 -8.65
N ARG A 82 -4.89 -1.97 -7.43
CA ARG A 82 -5.85 -2.36 -6.38
C ARG A 82 -7.30 -2.12 -6.80
N SER A 83 -8.20 -3.02 -6.39
CA SER A 83 -9.66 -2.91 -6.56
C SER A 83 -10.39 -2.39 -5.32
N HIS A 84 -9.67 -2.20 -4.21
CA HIS A 84 -10.23 -1.78 -2.91
C HIS A 84 -9.93 -0.31 -2.57
N ARG A 85 -10.64 0.22 -1.56
CA ARG A 85 -10.57 1.66 -1.21
C ARG A 85 -9.35 2.08 -0.39
N GLY A 86 -8.83 1.20 0.46
CA GLY A 86 -7.65 1.48 1.29
C GLY A 86 -6.36 1.65 0.48
N ARG A 87 -5.66 2.78 0.61
CA ARG A 87 -4.40 3.06 -0.11
C ARG A 87 -3.28 2.17 0.42
N ILE A 88 -2.33 1.87 -0.45
CA ILE A 88 -1.10 1.15 -0.08
C ILE A 88 0.06 2.14 -0.14
N ALA A 89 0.64 2.50 1.00
CA ALA A 89 1.88 3.26 1.05
C ALA A 89 3.08 2.30 1.03
N VAL A 90 4.24 2.78 0.57
CA VAL A 90 5.50 2.03 0.59
C VAL A 90 6.60 2.92 1.15
N GLU A 91 7.25 2.46 2.23
CA GLU A 91 8.40 3.14 2.80
C GLU A 91 9.54 2.19 3.12
N ASN A 92 10.77 2.69 2.98
CA ASN A 92 11.94 2.01 3.52
C ASN A 92 12.95 3.05 3.94
N GLU A 93 13.06 3.25 5.26
CA GLU A 93 13.97 4.20 5.88
C GLU A 93 15.11 3.52 6.64
N VAL A 94 15.23 2.19 6.54
CA VAL A 94 16.22 1.38 7.24
C VAL A 94 17.43 1.09 6.35
N ASP A 95 17.19 0.60 5.13
CA ASP A 95 18.24 0.21 4.20
C ASP A 95 17.99 0.72 2.77
N LEU A 96 18.73 0.16 1.79
CA LEU A 96 18.67 0.52 0.37
C LEU A 96 17.86 -0.48 -0.48
N HIS A 97 17.13 -1.41 0.12
CA HIS A 97 16.34 -2.38 -0.63
C HIS A 97 15.19 -1.68 -1.38
N GLY A 98 15.11 -1.92 -2.69
CA GLY A 98 14.06 -1.39 -3.55
C GLY A 98 12.81 -2.28 -3.58
N PRO A 99 11.89 -2.02 -4.52
CA PRO A 99 10.77 -2.92 -4.78
C PRO A 99 11.25 -4.34 -5.11
N PRO A 100 10.46 -5.37 -4.74
CA PRO A 100 10.72 -6.75 -5.17
C PRO A 100 10.67 -6.86 -6.71
N ARG A 101 11.55 -7.67 -7.29
CA ARG A 101 11.68 -7.79 -8.77
C ARG A 101 10.59 -8.67 -9.40
N ASP A 102 10.27 -9.79 -8.76
CA ASP A 102 9.39 -10.82 -9.31
C ASP A 102 8.08 -10.93 -8.52
N PHE A 103 7.50 -9.78 -8.19
CA PHE A 103 6.23 -9.69 -7.48
C PHE A 103 5.16 -9.06 -8.37
N VAL A 104 4.01 -9.72 -8.47
CA VAL A 104 2.84 -9.22 -9.18
C VAL A 104 1.70 -9.10 -8.20
N TYR A 105 1.21 -7.87 -8.00
CA TYR A 105 0.04 -7.62 -7.17
C TYR A 105 -1.22 -8.18 -7.84
N ILE A 106 -2.02 -8.92 -7.08
CA ILE A 106 -3.30 -9.50 -7.52
C ILE A 106 -4.38 -9.19 -6.47
N ASN A 107 -5.59 -8.88 -6.93
CA ASN A 107 -6.71 -8.56 -6.05
C ASN A 107 -7.48 -9.80 -5.59
N GLU A 108 -7.53 -10.82 -6.45
CA GLU A 108 -8.24 -12.07 -6.24
C GLU A 108 -7.30 -13.24 -6.53
N TYR A 109 -7.67 -14.43 -6.08
CA TYR A 109 -6.91 -15.63 -6.37
C TYR A 109 -6.77 -15.85 -7.89
N LYS A 110 -5.64 -16.42 -8.31
CA LYS A 110 -5.44 -16.93 -9.67
C LYS A 110 -5.37 -18.45 -9.61
N VAL A 111 -6.24 -19.12 -10.35
CA VAL A 111 -6.27 -20.59 -10.42
C VAL A 111 -5.26 -21.11 -11.44
N GLY A 112 -4.62 -22.23 -11.11
CA GLY A 112 -3.72 -22.93 -12.02
C GLY A 112 -4.47 -23.68 -13.13
N ALA A 113 -3.73 -24.10 -14.15
CA ALA A 113 -4.29 -24.91 -15.23
C ALA A 113 -4.94 -26.20 -14.69
N GLY A 114 -6.13 -26.53 -15.19
CA GLY A 114 -6.88 -27.72 -14.78
C GLY A 114 -7.75 -27.56 -13.53
N ILE A 115 -7.67 -26.44 -12.80
CA ILE A 115 -8.54 -26.16 -11.66
C ILE A 115 -9.84 -25.51 -12.13
N GLN A 116 -10.96 -26.18 -11.90
CA GLN A 116 -12.30 -25.63 -12.10
C GLN A 116 -12.87 -25.13 -10.78
N LEU A 117 -13.30 -23.87 -10.76
CA LEU A 117 -14.00 -23.30 -9.62
C LEU A 117 -15.47 -23.63 -9.75
N THR A 118 -16.05 -24.22 -8.72
CA THR A 118 -17.49 -24.44 -8.66
C THR A 118 -18.18 -23.11 -8.42
N PRO A 119 -18.96 -22.56 -9.38
CA PRO A 119 -19.71 -21.35 -9.15
C PRO A 119 -20.78 -21.60 -8.09
N VAL A 120 -20.99 -20.62 -7.21
CA VAL A 120 -22.10 -20.69 -6.25
C VAL A 120 -23.41 -20.62 -7.02
N ALA A 121 -24.21 -21.68 -6.93
CA ALA A 121 -25.43 -21.82 -7.74
C ALA A 121 -26.66 -21.12 -7.13
N VAL A 122 -26.66 -20.88 -5.81
CA VAL A 122 -27.82 -20.41 -5.07
C VAL A 122 -27.51 -19.13 -4.28
N GLY A 123 -28.48 -18.23 -4.22
CA GLY A 123 -28.46 -17.07 -3.35
C GLY A 123 -29.77 -16.97 -2.56
N CYS A 124 -29.77 -16.15 -1.52
CA CYS A 124 -30.97 -15.90 -0.72
C CYS A 124 -31.90 -14.88 -1.39
N GLU A 125 -33.20 -14.97 -1.09
CA GLU A 125 -34.23 -14.01 -1.53
C GLU A 125 -34.64 -13.02 -0.41
N CYS A 126 -33.88 -13.01 0.69
CA CYS A 126 -34.16 -12.25 1.90
C CYS A 126 -34.37 -10.75 1.62
N SER A 127 -35.31 -10.19 2.36
CA SER A 127 -35.50 -8.73 2.47
C SER A 127 -34.53 -8.14 3.51
N ASP A 128 -34.33 -8.85 4.62
CA ASP A 128 -33.37 -8.54 5.67
C ASP A 128 -32.53 -9.77 6.00
N CYS A 129 -31.30 -9.78 5.50
CA CYS A 129 -30.38 -10.90 5.67
C CYS A 129 -29.95 -11.14 7.12
N MET A 130 -30.01 -10.12 8.00
CA MET A 130 -29.61 -10.26 9.41
C MET A 130 -30.78 -10.81 10.24
N ALA A 131 -32.00 -10.33 10.00
CA ALA A 131 -33.20 -10.84 10.66
C ALA A 131 -33.54 -12.28 10.21
N GLU A 132 -33.34 -12.60 8.94
CA GLU A 132 -33.69 -13.90 8.34
C GLU A 132 -32.53 -14.94 8.41
N ALA A 133 -31.55 -14.70 9.29
CA ALA A 133 -30.28 -15.43 9.37
C ALA A 133 -30.40 -16.94 9.67
N ALA A 134 -31.33 -17.35 10.53
CA ALA A 134 -31.40 -18.71 11.06
C ALA A 134 -32.08 -19.73 10.13
N GLY A 135 -32.79 -19.28 9.09
CA GLY A 135 -33.61 -20.17 8.25
C GLY A 135 -33.72 -19.80 6.76
N GLY A 136 -33.30 -18.60 6.32
CA GLY A 136 -33.45 -18.18 4.91
C GLY A 136 -32.20 -17.58 4.26
N CYS A 137 -31.34 -16.94 5.05
CA CYS A 137 -30.12 -16.33 4.53
C CYS A 137 -29.02 -17.38 4.27
N CYS A 138 -28.01 -17.03 3.45
CA CYS A 138 -26.94 -17.94 3.01
C CYS A 138 -26.23 -18.73 4.14
N PRO A 139 -25.94 -18.13 5.32
CA PRO A 139 -25.38 -18.88 6.44
C PRO A 139 -26.34 -19.96 6.94
N GLY A 140 -27.61 -19.61 7.18
CA GLY A 140 -28.64 -20.53 7.67
C GLY A 140 -28.93 -21.67 6.69
N ALA A 141 -29.02 -21.37 5.39
CA ALA A 141 -29.16 -22.37 4.32
C ALA A 141 -27.98 -23.36 4.26
N SER A 142 -26.80 -22.93 4.73
CA SER A 142 -25.61 -23.78 4.86
C SER A 142 -25.49 -24.40 6.26
N HIS A 143 -26.54 -24.37 7.08
CA HIS A 143 -26.56 -24.82 8.48
C HIS A 143 -25.48 -24.17 9.36
N ASN A 144 -25.17 -22.90 9.10
CA ASN A 144 -24.13 -22.12 9.78
C ASN A 144 -24.68 -20.82 10.38
N LYS A 145 -23.92 -20.27 11.34
CA LYS A 145 -24.30 -19.02 12.03
C LYS A 145 -23.92 -17.81 11.19
N PHE A 146 -24.74 -16.76 11.28
CA PHE A 146 -24.44 -15.47 10.69
C PHE A 146 -23.16 -14.87 11.32
N ALA A 147 -22.16 -14.62 10.47
CA ALA A 147 -20.79 -14.40 10.88
C ALA A 147 -20.53 -13.02 11.51
N TYR A 148 -21.35 -12.02 11.20
CA TYR A 148 -21.11 -10.61 11.54
C TYR A 148 -22.15 -10.06 12.53
N ASN A 149 -21.76 -9.05 13.30
CA ASN A 149 -22.72 -8.19 14.02
C ASN A 149 -23.12 -6.97 13.17
N GLU A 150 -23.96 -6.08 13.71
CA GLU A 150 -24.43 -4.85 13.04
C GLU A 150 -23.29 -3.89 12.66
N ALA A 151 -22.17 -3.93 13.39
CA ALA A 151 -20.96 -3.15 13.08
C ALA A 151 -20.07 -3.80 12.01
N GLY A 152 -20.44 -4.97 11.48
CA GLY A 152 -19.64 -5.72 10.50
C GLY A 152 -18.45 -6.48 11.12
N LEU A 153 -18.43 -6.66 12.44
CA LEU A 153 -17.37 -7.40 13.15
C LEU A 153 -17.70 -8.89 13.21
N VAL A 154 -16.69 -9.74 13.03
CA VAL A 154 -16.81 -11.19 13.11
C VAL A 154 -17.13 -11.61 14.55
N ARG A 155 -18.13 -12.48 14.73
CA ARG A 155 -18.56 -13.02 16.03
C ARG A 155 -18.53 -14.55 16.15
N ILE A 156 -18.17 -15.24 15.06
CA ILE A 156 -18.00 -16.70 15.07
C ILE A 156 -16.59 -17.07 15.55
N ARG A 157 -16.43 -18.30 16.07
CA ARG A 157 -15.12 -18.80 16.52
C ARG A 157 -14.21 -19.10 15.32
N ALA A 158 -12.90 -18.96 15.53
CA ALA A 158 -11.91 -19.40 14.56
C ALA A 158 -12.09 -20.88 14.21
N GLY A 159 -11.86 -21.24 12.95
CA GLY A 159 -12.10 -22.58 12.41
C GLY A 159 -13.52 -22.81 11.89
N LEU A 160 -14.44 -21.87 12.10
CA LEU A 160 -15.78 -21.94 11.49
C LEU A 160 -15.81 -21.17 10.14
N PRO A 161 -16.51 -21.69 9.13
CA PRO A 161 -16.63 -21.04 7.83
C PRO A 161 -17.52 -19.80 7.88
N ILE A 162 -17.28 -18.90 6.94
CA ILE A 162 -18.11 -17.72 6.67
C ILE A 162 -18.81 -17.94 5.33
N TYR A 163 -20.15 -17.88 5.34
CA TYR A 163 -20.97 -17.95 4.12
C TYR A 163 -21.61 -16.58 3.85
N GLU A 164 -20.92 -15.76 3.06
CA GLU A 164 -21.44 -14.46 2.64
C GLU A 164 -22.55 -14.58 1.58
N CYS A 165 -23.37 -13.54 1.49
CA CYS A 165 -24.26 -13.37 0.34
C CYS A 165 -23.43 -13.12 -0.93
N ASN A 166 -23.89 -13.66 -2.05
CA ASN A 166 -23.18 -13.71 -3.32
C ASN A 166 -24.00 -13.07 -4.47
N SER A 167 -23.49 -13.08 -5.69
CA SER A 167 -24.13 -12.44 -6.85
C SER A 167 -25.49 -13.03 -7.25
N ARG A 168 -25.89 -14.20 -6.72
CA ARG A 168 -27.21 -14.80 -6.90
C ARG A 168 -28.23 -14.35 -5.86
N CYS A 169 -27.82 -13.63 -4.82
CA CYS A 169 -28.73 -13.15 -3.78
C CYS A 169 -29.48 -11.91 -4.23
N ARG A 170 -30.73 -11.75 -3.78
CA ARG A 170 -31.54 -10.54 -4.00
C ARG A 170 -30.96 -9.29 -3.33
N CYS A 171 -30.23 -9.47 -2.23
CA CYS A 171 -29.71 -8.35 -1.44
C CYS A 171 -28.52 -7.63 -2.12
N GLY A 172 -28.49 -6.30 -1.99
CA GLY A 172 -27.47 -5.44 -2.60
C GLY A 172 -26.11 -5.43 -1.87
N SER A 173 -25.21 -4.54 -2.30
CA SER A 173 -23.84 -4.40 -1.77
C SER A 173 -23.77 -4.03 -0.28
N GLU A 174 -24.81 -3.34 0.22
CA GLU A 174 -24.87 -2.89 1.60
C GLU A 174 -25.38 -3.96 2.58
N CYS A 175 -25.72 -5.15 2.08
CA CYS A 175 -26.13 -6.27 2.92
C CYS A 175 -25.10 -6.52 4.05
N PRO A 176 -25.55 -6.72 5.30
CA PRO A 176 -24.66 -6.95 6.44
C PRO A 176 -23.93 -8.30 6.36
N ASN A 177 -24.38 -9.22 5.48
CA ASN A 177 -23.69 -10.47 5.18
C ASN A 177 -22.77 -10.37 3.94
N ARG A 178 -22.34 -9.15 3.60
CA ARG A 178 -21.33 -8.85 2.58
C ARG A 178 -20.27 -7.96 3.22
N VAL A 179 -19.20 -8.53 3.76
CA VAL A 179 -18.16 -7.82 4.52
C VAL A 179 -16.80 -7.99 3.86
N VAL A 180 -16.33 -9.22 3.66
CA VAL A 180 -15.05 -9.54 2.99
C VAL A 180 -15.05 -8.98 1.57
N GLN A 181 -16.14 -9.18 0.83
CA GLN A 181 -16.28 -8.68 -0.55
C GLN A 181 -16.29 -7.16 -0.68
N LYS A 182 -16.41 -6.39 0.42
CA LYS A 182 -16.25 -4.92 0.40
C LYS A 182 -14.79 -4.49 0.23
N GLY A 183 -13.85 -5.44 0.32
CA GLY A 183 -12.43 -5.20 0.19
C GLY A 183 -11.83 -4.39 1.35
N ILE A 184 -10.52 -4.17 1.28
CA ILE A 184 -9.77 -3.42 2.29
C ILE A 184 -10.22 -1.95 2.30
N ARG A 185 -10.63 -1.46 3.48
CA ARG A 185 -11.10 -0.08 3.68
C ARG A 185 -10.07 0.86 4.29
N TYR A 186 -9.02 0.32 4.88
CA TYR A 186 -8.01 1.09 5.62
C TYR A 186 -6.76 1.29 4.77
N ASP A 187 -6.16 2.47 4.91
CA ASP A 187 -4.84 2.72 4.35
C ASP A 187 -3.80 1.89 5.12
N LEU A 188 -2.95 1.17 4.39
CA LEU A 188 -1.88 0.32 4.95
C LEU A 188 -0.54 0.75 4.37
N CYS A 189 0.55 0.48 5.10
CA CYS A 189 1.91 0.78 4.67
C CYS A 189 2.74 -0.51 4.63
N ILE A 190 3.50 -0.68 3.56
CA ILE A 190 4.53 -1.71 3.40
C ILE A 190 5.87 -1.10 3.78
#